data_AF-B0YNZ6-F1
#
_entry.id   AF-B0YNZ6-F1
#
_cell.length_a   1.000
_cell.length_b   1.000
_cell.length_c   1.000
_cell.angle_alpha   90.00
_cell.angle_beta   90.00
_cell.angle_gamma   90.00
#
_symmetry.space_group_name_H-M   'P 1'
#
loop_
_entity.id
_entity.type
_entity.pdbx_description
1 polymer ?
#
loop_
_entity_poly.entity_id
_entity_poly.type
_entity_poly.pdbx_seq_one_letter_code
_entity_poly.pdbx_strand_id
1 'polypeptide(L)'
;KAIDGLITCGVGQRMGIFAAAGCGKTSLMHMLIEQADADVFVIGLVGERGREVTEFTEVLSKSGRAQKCIVVYATSDFSSLDRCNAALLATTIAEYFRDQGKKVVLFLDSITRYARALRDVALAAGEAPARRGYPASVFDSLPSILERPSNTKNGSITAFYTILLESDDEPDPIAEEIRSILDGHIYLSKKLAIKNHYPAIDVLHSISRVSSQICDTNHLSMAGEFRNILAKIQELQ
;
A
#
# COMPACT_ATOMS: atom_id res chain seq x y z
N LYS A 1 -16.57 4.14 -1.89
CA LYS A 1 -17.62 3.84 -0.87
C LYS A 1 -17.05 3.33 0.45
N ALA A 2 -16.59 2.08 0.56
CA ALA A 2 -16.08 1.55 1.84
C ALA A 2 -14.89 2.37 2.36
N ILE A 3 -13.94 2.70 1.47
CA ILE A 3 -12.80 3.57 1.78
C ILE A 3 -13.29 4.98 2.13
N ASP A 4 -13.90 5.70 1.19
CA ASP A 4 -14.32 7.10 1.41
C ASP A 4 -15.29 7.31 2.57
N GLY A 5 -16.13 6.30 2.89
CA GLY A 5 -17.12 6.38 3.95
C GLY A 5 -16.59 6.02 5.33
N LEU A 6 -15.72 5.00 5.43
CA LEU A 6 -15.37 4.38 6.71
C LEU A 6 -13.86 4.34 6.99
N ILE A 7 -13.03 4.59 5.99
CA ILE A 7 -11.56 4.55 6.02
C ILE A 7 -11.01 5.72 5.19
N THR A 8 -11.61 6.91 5.35
CA THR A 8 -11.38 8.06 4.48
C THR A 8 -9.89 8.38 4.37
N CYS A 9 -9.37 8.42 3.14
CA CYS A 9 -7.97 8.69 2.90
C CYS A 9 -7.70 10.18 2.68
N GLY A 10 -6.65 10.71 3.30
CA GLY A 10 -6.19 12.08 3.15
C GLY A 10 -5.18 12.27 2.02
N VAL A 11 -5.09 13.49 1.50
CA VAL A 11 -4.04 13.86 0.55
C VAL A 11 -2.69 13.92 1.27
N GLY A 12 -1.69 13.23 0.75
CA GLY A 12 -0.38 13.07 1.40
C GLY A 12 -0.30 11.95 2.42
N GLN A 13 -1.39 11.18 2.61
CA GLN A 13 -1.42 10.07 3.58
C GLN A 13 -0.64 8.86 3.07
N ARG A 14 -0.04 8.11 3.99
CA ARG A 14 0.63 6.84 3.74
C ARG A 14 -0.23 5.69 4.26
N MET A 15 -0.81 4.91 3.36
CA MET A 15 -1.76 3.84 3.66
C MET A 15 -1.17 2.47 3.35
N GLY A 16 -1.35 1.53 4.28
CA GLY A 16 -1.02 0.12 4.04
C GLY A 16 -2.20 -0.64 3.44
N ILE A 17 -1.96 -1.54 2.49
CA ILE A 17 -2.94 -2.51 1.99
C ILE A 17 -2.43 -3.90 2.39
N PHE A 18 -3.01 -4.44 3.46
CA PHE A 18 -2.65 -5.73 4.03
C PHE A 18 -3.50 -6.81 3.37
N ALA A 19 -2.86 -7.74 2.66
CA ALA A 19 -3.59 -8.75 1.91
C ALA A 19 -2.83 -10.07 1.86
N ALA A 20 -3.55 -11.16 2.10
CA ALA A 20 -3.12 -12.48 1.69
C ALA A 20 -3.27 -12.65 0.17
N ALA A 21 -2.59 -13.65 -0.39
CA ALA A 21 -2.72 -14.00 -1.80
C ALA A 21 -4.19 -14.31 -2.15
N GLY A 22 -4.68 -13.74 -3.26
CA GLY A 22 -6.04 -13.98 -3.76
C GLY A 22 -7.13 -13.09 -3.16
N CYS A 23 -6.82 -12.13 -2.29
CA CYS A 23 -7.82 -11.23 -1.69
C CYS A 23 -8.22 -10.03 -2.58
N GLY A 24 -7.76 -9.96 -3.84
CA GLY A 24 -8.11 -8.87 -4.76
C GLY A 24 -7.26 -7.60 -4.64
N LYS A 25 -6.03 -7.69 -4.11
CA LYS A 25 -5.04 -6.60 -4.01
C LYS A 25 -4.92 -5.79 -5.31
N THR A 26 -4.60 -6.46 -6.41
CA THR A 26 -4.38 -5.85 -7.72
C THR A 26 -5.65 -5.19 -8.26
N SER A 27 -6.81 -5.82 -8.07
CA SER A 27 -8.10 -5.26 -8.46
C SER A 27 -8.40 -3.97 -7.69
N LEU A 28 -8.12 -3.93 -6.38
CA LEU A 28 -8.28 -2.71 -5.58
C LEU A 28 -7.34 -1.60 -6.07
N MET A 29 -6.08 -1.91 -6.38
CA MET A 29 -5.14 -0.93 -6.95
C MET A 29 -5.66 -0.32 -8.25
N HIS A 30 -6.14 -1.14 -9.20
CA HIS A 30 -6.75 -0.63 -10.42
C HIS A 30 -7.96 0.25 -10.14
N MET A 31 -8.86 -0.15 -9.22
CA MET A 31 -10.01 0.68 -8.83
C MET A 31 -9.58 2.05 -8.28
N LEU A 32 -8.52 2.08 -7.46
CA LEU A 32 -7.98 3.35 -6.93
C LEU A 32 -7.37 4.21 -8.04
N ILE A 33 -6.65 3.62 -9.00
CA ILE A 33 -6.08 4.36 -10.14
C ILE A 33 -7.20 5.00 -10.99
N GLU A 34 -8.28 4.27 -11.27
CA GLU A 34 -9.39 4.79 -12.08
C GLU A 34 -10.14 5.94 -11.40
N GLN A 35 -10.37 5.80 -10.08
CA GLN A 35 -11.31 6.64 -9.35
C GLN A 35 -10.67 7.81 -8.60
N ALA A 36 -9.38 7.74 -8.25
CA ALA A 36 -8.74 8.81 -7.50
C ALA A 36 -8.57 10.10 -8.33
N ASP A 37 -8.74 11.24 -7.67
CA ASP A 37 -8.42 12.56 -8.22
C ASP A 37 -6.93 12.85 -8.05
N ALA A 38 -6.15 12.47 -9.07
CA ALA A 38 -4.72 12.73 -9.12
C ALA A 38 -4.25 13.14 -10.53
N ASP A 39 -3.16 13.89 -10.55
CA ASP A 39 -2.48 14.31 -11.77
C ASP A 39 -1.62 13.19 -12.34
N VAL A 40 -0.94 12.45 -11.46
CA VAL A 40 0.04 11.41 -11.81
C VAL A 40 -0.12 10.20 -10.89
N PHE A 41 -0.02 9.02 -11.48
CA PHE A 41 0.04 7.74 -10.78
C PHE A 41 1.40 7.10 -11.01
N VAL A 42 2.11 6.76 -9.94
CA VAL A 42 3.39 6.05 -10.02
C VAL A 42 3.23 4.69 -9.36
N ILE A 43 3.56 3.61 -10.07
CA ILE A 43 3.39 2.24 -9.61
C ILE A 43 4.76 1.56 -9.62
N GLY A 44 5.26 1.18 -8.45
CA GLY A 44 6.44 0.35 -8.28
C GLY A 44 6.07 -1.12 -8.04
N LEU A 45 6.36 -2.00 -8.99
CA LEU A 45 6.14 -3.45 -8.89
C LEU A 45 7.45 -4.16 -8.52
N VAL A 46 7.58 -4.59 -7.27
CA VAL A 46 8.81 -5.11 -6.68
C VAL A 46 8.71 -6.62 -6.45
N GLY A 47 9.56 -7.38 -7.13
CA GLY A 47 9.65 -8.83 -7.01
C GLY A 47 8.39 -9.59 -7.45
N GLU A 48 7.51 -8.96 -8.24
CA GLU A 48 6.36 -9.62 -8.88
C GLU A 48 6.80 -10.59 -9.97
N ARG A 49 5.95 -11.56 -10.31
CA ARG A 49 6.23 -12.45 -11.46
C ARG A 49 6.10 -11.67 -12.76
N GLY A 50 6.90 -12.02 -13.78
CA GLY A 50 6.84 -11.34 -15.08
C GLY A 50 5.44 -11.29 -15.69
N ARG A 51 4.68 -12.40 -15.62
CA ARG A 51 3.28 -12.43 -16.09
C ARG A 51 2.38 -11.42 -15.38
N GLU A 52 2.55 -11.23 -14.07
CA GLU A 52 1.72 -10.34 -13.25
C GLU A 52 2.02 -8.88 -13.60
N VAL A 53 3.29 -8.56 -13.89
CA VAL A 53 3.67 -7.24 -14.43
C VAL A 53 3.02 -7.01 -15.79
N THR A 54 3.13 -7.97 -16.72
CA THR A 54 2.52 -7.86 -18.05
C THR A 54 1.02 -7.67 -17.95
N GLU A 55 0.30 -8.52 -17.22
CA GLU A 55 -1.15 -8.42 -17.00
C GLU A 55 -1.53 -7.04 -16.43
N PHE A 56 -0.80 -6.56 -15.42
CA PHE A 56 -1.05 -5.24 -14.83
C PHE A 56 -0.88 -4.12 -15.86
N THR A 57 0.21 -4.13 -16.62
CA THR A 57 0.50 -3.11 -17.64
C THR A 57 -0.47 -3.17 -18.81
N GLU A 58 -0.92 -4.35 -19.22
CA GLU A 58 -1.92 -4.50 -20.29
C GLU A 58 -3.27 -3.93 -19.87
N VAL A 59 -3.74 -4.23 -18.67
CA VAL A 59 -4.97 -3.65 -18.12
C VAL A 59 -4.83 -2.13 -18.00
N LEU A 60 -3.71 -1.66 -17.45
CA LEU A 60 -3.44 -0.23 -17.29
C LEU A 60 -3.34 0.50 -18.63
N SER A 61 -2.80 -0.13 -19.68
CA SER A 61 -2.70 0.47 -21.02
C SER A 61 -4.07 0.74 -21.65
N LYS A 62 -5.09 -0.03 -21.25
CA LYS A 62 -6.49 0.12 -21.69
C LYS A 62 -7.28 1.08 -20.81
N SER A 63 -6.69 1.55 -19.70
CA SER A 63 -7.29 2.53 -18.80
C SER A 63 -7.40 3.90 -19.46
N GLY A 64 -8.48 4.64 -19.15
CA GLY A 64 -8.58 6.06 -19.48
C GLY A 64 -7.52 6.93 -18.78
N ARG A 65 -6.81 6.37 -17.78
CA ARG A 65 -5.72 7.01 -17.02
C ARG A 65 -4.33 6.64 -17.51
N ALA A 66 -4.18 5.79 -18.54
CA ALA A 66 -2.88 5.29 -18.99
C ALA A 66 -1.83 6.40 -19.18
N GLN A 67 -2.23 7.53 -19.78
CA GLN A 67 -1.36 8.69 -20.05
C GLN A 67 -0.84 9.41 -18.79
N LYS A 68 -1.43 9.14 -17.62
CA LYS A 68 -1.04 9.68 -16.31
C LYS A 68 -0.24 8.69 -15.48
N CYS A 69 0.00 7.48 -15.98
CA CYS A 69 0.57 6.38 -15.21
C CYS A 69 2.02 6.12 -15.61
N ILE A 70 2.86 5.91 -14.60
CA ILE A 70 4.26 5.51 -14.75
C ILE A 70 4.45 4.20 -13.98
N VAL A 71 4.91 3.17 -14.65
CA VAL A 71 5.19 1.86 -14.04
C VAL A 71 6.70 1.65 -13.99
N VAL A 72 7.21 1.41 -12.79
CA VAL A 72 8.58 0.97 -12.53
C VAL A 72 8.49 -0.46 -12.01
N TYR A 73 9.27 -1.39 -12.57
CA TYR A 73 9.23 -2.77 -12.10
C TYR A 73 10.61 -3.40 -12.03
N ALA A 74 10.75 -4.34 -11.10
CA ALA A 74 11.85 -5.29 -11.05
C ALA A 74 11.23 -6.65 -10.65
N THR A 75 11.22 -7.62 -11.58
CA THR A 75 10.58 -8.92 -11.35
C THR A 75 11.37 -9.77 -10.35
N SER A 76 10.85 -10.95 -10.02
CA SER A 76 11.55 -11.94 -9.19
C SER A 76 12.96 -12.31 -9.69
N ASP A 77 13.20 -12.17 -10.99
CA ASP A 77 14.45 -12.59 -11.66
C ASP A 77 15.55 -11.52 -11.57
N PHE A 78 15.18 -10.30 -11.16
CA PHE A 78 16.14 -9.22 -10.91
C PHE A 78 16.89 -9.43 -9.59
N SER A 79 18.09 -8.84 -9.51
CA SER A 79 18.88 -8.86 -8.28
C SER A 79 18.14 -8.17 -7.13
N SER A 80 18.46 -8.53 -5.88
CA SER A 80 17.88 -7.86 -4.72
C SER A 80 18.19 -6.36 -4.69
N LEU A 81 19.34 -5.94 -5.22
CA LEU A 81 19.70 -4.53 -5.37
C LEU A 81 18.77 -3.82 -6.35
N ASP A 82 18.51 -4.41 -7.52
CA ASP A 82 17.61 -3.83 -8.52
C ASP A 82 16.16 -3.74 -8.01
N ARG A 83 15.72 -4.74 -7.24
CA ARG A 83 14.41 -4.69 -6.56
C ARG A 83 14.32 -3.54 -5.55
N CYS A 84 15.40 -3.27 -4.81
CA CYS A 84 15.47 -2.09 -3.94
C CYS A 84 15.42 -0.80 -4.76
N ASN A 85 16.19 -0.72 -5.85
CA ASN A 85 16.26 0.43 -6.73
C ASN A 85 14.91 0.73 -7.40
N ALA A 86 14.12 -0.28 -7.78
CA ALA A 86 12.80 -0.08 -8.36
C ALA A 86 11.84 0.67 -7.40
N ALA A 87 11.81 0.30 -6.13
CA ALA A 87 11.02 1.00 -5.10
C ALA A 87 11.52 2.43 -4.87
N LEU A 88 12.84 2.61 -4.77
CA LEU A 88 13.45 3.93 -4.59
C LEU A 88 13.19 4.85 -5.78
N LEU A 89 13.33 4.34 -7.01
CA LEU A 89 13.10 5.07 -8.24
C LEU A 89 11.63 5.47 -8.41
N ALA A 90 10.69 4.55 -8.14
CA ALA A 90 9.27 4.88 -8.13
C ALA A 90 8.96 6.03 -7.16
N THR A 91 9.54 5.99 -5.96
CA THR A 91 9.38 7.06 -4.96
C THR A 91 10.01 8.37 -5.45
N THR A 92 11.21 8.33 -6.05
CA THR A 92 11.87 9.52 -6.60
C THR A 92 11.10 10.15 -7.75
N ILE A 93 10.49 9.34 -8.63
CA ILE A 93 9.61 9.85 -9.70
C ILE A 93 8.39 10.55 -9.09
N ALA A 94 7.80 9.98 -8.03
CA ALA A 94 6.67 10.62 -7.35
C ALA A 94 7.08 11.97 -6.71
N GLU A 95 8.26 12.05 -6.11
CA GLU A 95 8.84 13.31 -5.59
C GLU A 95 9.06 14.34 -6.68
N TYR A 96 9.59 13.95 -7.83
CA TYR A 96 9.75 14.86 -8.96
C TYR A 96 8.42 15.55 -9.30
N PHE A 97 7.33 14.80 -9.46
CA PHE A 97 6.03 15.39 -9.79
C PHE A 97 5.41 16.18 -8.63
N ARG A 98 5.59 15.74 -7.38
CA ARG A 98 5.21 16.52 -6.19
C ARG A 98 5.88 17.89 -6.20
N ASP A 99 7.16 17.94 -6.49
CA ASP A 99 7.96 19.17 -6.49
C ASP A 99 7.60 20.09 -7.68
N GLN A 100 7.04 19.52 -8.76
CA GLN A 100 6.36 20.27 -9.84
C GLN A 100 4.93 20.70 -9.49
N GLY A 101 4.51 20.52 -8.24
CA GLY A 101 3.22 20.93 -7.72
C GLY A 101 2.04 20.04 -8.10
N LYS A 102 2.29 18.76 -8.37
CA LYS A 102 1.25 17.79 -8.75
C LYS A 102 0.70 17.03 -7.55
N LYS A 103 -0.57 16.61 -7.67
CA LYS A 103 -1.16 15.56 -6.82
C LYS A 103 -0.75 14.20 -7.37
N VAL A 104 0.16 13.52 -6.67
CA VAL A 104 0.67 12.22 -7.05
C VAL A 104 0.07 11.13 -6.16
N VAL A 105 -0.30 10.01 -6.77
CA VAL A 105 -0.60 8.77 -6.04
C VAL A 105 0.51 7.77 -6.34
N LEU A 106 1.19 7.30 -5.29
CA LEU A 106 2.23 6.29 -5.36
C LEU A 106 1.68 4.94 -4.90
N PHE A 107 1.92 3.88 -5.67
CA PHE A 107 1.75 2.50 -5.23
C PHE A 107 3.10 1.81 -5.16
N LEU A 108 3.42 1.14 -4.05
CA LEU A 108 4.53 0.20 -3.98
C LEU A 108 4.00 -1.20 -3.67
N ASP A 109 4.13 -2.09 -4.65
CA ASP A 109 3.65 -3.46 -4.62
C ASP A 109 4.81 -4.47 -4.76
N SER A 110 5.41 -5.00 -3.70
CA SER A 110 5.05 -4.81 -2.29
C SER A 110 6.22 -4.30 -1.46
N ILE A 111 5.88 -3.57 -0.39
CA ILE A 111 6.89 -3.15 0.59
C ILE A 111 7.46 -4.36 1.36
N THR A 112 6.69 -5.44 1.50
CA THR A 112 7.19 -6.73 2.04
C THR A 112 8.33 -7.28 1.18
N ARG A 113 8.21 -7.26 -0.15
CA ARG A 113 9.28 -7.74 -1.04
C ARG A 113 10.45 -6.77 -1.11
N TYR A 114 10.22 -5.47 -0.94
CA TYR A 114 11.30 -4.50 -0.73
C TYR A 114 12.10 -4.81 0.54
N ALA A 115 11.43 -5.06 1.67
CA ALA A 115 12.09 -5.43 2.93
C ALA A 115 12.89 -6.75 2.80
N ARG A 116 12.35 -7.75 2.10
CA ARG A 116 13.05 -9.01 1.80
C ARG A 116 14.29 -8.77 0.92
N ALA A 117 14.18 -7.88 -0.07
CA ALA A 117 15.31 -7.51 -0.91
C ALA A 117 16.41 -6.77 -0.11
N LEU A 118 16.04 -5.83 0.77
CA LEU A 118 16.97 -5.18 1.69
C LEU A 118 17.68 -6.19 2.59
N ARG A 119 16.94 -7.14 3.16
CA ARG A 119 17.52 -8.24 3.95
C ARG A 119 18.58 -8.99 3.18
N ASP A 120 18.26 -9.42 1.95
CA ASP A 120 19.19 -10.20 1.15
C ASP A 120 20.45 -9.40 0.79
N VAL A 121 20.32 -8.09 0.53
CA VAL A 121 21.45 -7.17 0.32
C VAL A 121 22.30 -7.06 1.60
N ALA A 122 21.68 -6.82 2.75
CA ALA A 122 22.37 -6.68 4.03
C ALA A 122 23.11 -7.96 4.45
N LEU A 123 22.47 -9.14 4.27
CA LEU A 123 23.12 -10.44 4.53
C LEU A 123 24.30 -10.68 3.59
N ALA A 124 24.18 -10.31 2.30
CA ALA A 124 25.29 -10.41 1.35
C ALA A 124 26.45 -9.44 1.68
N ALA A 125 26.15 -8.32 2.33
CA ALA A 125 27.14 -7.37 2.85
C ALA A 125 27.79 -7.83 4.17
N GLY A 126 27.38 -8.98 4.73
CA GLY A 126 27.95 -9.56 5.94
C GLY A 126 27.27 -9.14 7.24
N GLU A 127 26.10 -8.50 7.18
CA GLU A 127 25.35 -8.17 8.39
C GLU A 127 24.75 -9.40 9.06
N ALA A 128 24.74 -9.42 10.39
CA ALA A 128 24.15 -10.51 11.16
C ALA A 128 22.61 -10.41 11.16
N PRO A 129 21.89 -11.55 11.03
CA PRO A 129 20.44 -11.56 11.17
C PRO A 129 20.04 -11.24 12.62
N ALA A 130 18.97 -10.45 12.78
CA ALA A 130 18.36 -10.14 14.07
C ALA A 130 16.96 -10.78 14.14
N ARG A 131 15.89 -9.99 13.98
CA ARG A 131 14.51 -10.45 14.19
C ARG A 131 14.01 -11.25 12.99
N ARG A 132 13.66 -12.52 13.20
CA ARG A 132 13.19 -13.47 12.16
C ARG A 132 14.05 -13.46 10.88
N GLY A 133 15.38 -13.35 11.04
CA GLY A 133 16.30 -13.37 9.91
C GLY A 133 16.54 -12.02 9.21
N TYR A 134 15.90 -10.94 9.65
CA TYR A 134 16.18 -9.58 9.15
C TYR A 134 17.30 -8.91 9.96
N PRO A 135 18.38 -8.42 9.31
CA PRO A 135 19.34 -7.52 9.93
C PRO A 135 18.67 -6.25 10.47
N ALA A 136 19.29 -5.61 11.47
CA ALA A 136 18.76 -4.40 12.10
C ALA A 136 18.62 -3.23 11.09
N SER A 137 19.57 -3.11 10.16
CA SER A 137 19.58 -2.10 9.10
C SER A 137 18.32 -2.08 8.23
N VAL A 138 17.63 -3.23 8.09
CA VAL A 138 16.38 -3.29 7.34
C VAL A 138 15.29 -2.47 8.03
N PHE A 139 15.18 -2.58 9.36
CA PHE A 139 14.20 -1.83 10.14
C PHE A 139 14.53 -0.33 10.14
N ASP A 140 15.82 0.04 10.19
CA ASP A 140 16.26 1.43 10.09
C ASP A 140 15.99 2.03 8.69
N SER A 141 16.02 1.19 7.65
CA SER A 141 15.79 1.61 6.26
C SER A 141 14.31 1.79 5.91
N LEU A 142 13.39 1.10 6.58
CA LEU A 142 11.95 1.18 6.28
C LEU A 142 11.39 2.60 6.44
N PRO A 143 11.61 3.34 7.56
CA PRO A 143 11.18 4.72 7.68
C PRO A 143 11.70 5.61 6.54
N SER A 144 12.95 5.42 6.12
CA SER A 144 13.59 6.26 5.10
C SER A 144 12.87 6.28 3.75
N ILE A 145 12.16 5.22 3.40
CA ILE A 145 11.32 5.18 2.19
C ILE A 145 9.85 5.49 2.50
N LEU A 146 9.34 5.07 3.65
CA LEU A 146 7.94 5.24 4.03
C LEU A 146 7.59 6.70 4.38
N GLU A 147 8.55 7.49 4.84
CA GLU A 147 8.34 8.90 5.24
C GLU A 147 8.53 9.91 4.10
N ARG A 148 9.03 9.46 2.95
CA ARG A 148 9.25 10.32 1.76
C ARG A 148 7.96 10.89 1.18
N PRO A 149 6.86 10.12 1.05
CA PRO A 149 5.57 10.69 0.67
C PRO A 149 5.08 11.67 1.73
N SER A 150 4.73 12.86 1.27
CA SER A 150 4.26 13.93 2.14
C SER A 150 3.38 14.90 1.38
N ASN A 151 2.59 15.67 2.14
CA ASN A 151 1.87 16.82 1.64
C ASN A 151 2.75 18.07 1.80
N THR A 152 2.99 18.80 0.71
CA THR A 152 3.73 20.07 0.72
C THR A 152 2.79 21.20 0.33
N LYS A 153 3.26 22.45 0.44
CA LYS A 153 2.46 23.61 0.03
C LYS A 153 2.08 23.59 -1.46
N ASN A 154 2.91 22.96 -2.29
CA ASN A 154 2.81 23.06 -3.75
C ASN A 154 2.29 21.77 -4.39
N GLY A 155 2.55 20.60 -3.79
CA GLY A 155 2.12 19.30 -4.31
C GLY A 155 2.11 18.22 -3.23
N SER A 156 1.66 17.02 -3.57
CA SER A 156 1.46 15.95 -2.58
C SER A 156 1.77 14.58 -3.15
N ILE A 157 2.22 13.66 -2.29
CA ILE A 157 2.27 12.22 -2.61
C ILE A 157 1.38 11.48 -1.60
N THR A 158 0.25 10.97 -2.06
CA THR A 158 -0.53 9.97 -1.30
C THR A 158 0.01 8.59 -1.66
N ALA A 159 0.46 7.80 -0.70
CA ALA A 159 1.12 6.53 -0.97
C ALA A 159 0.31 5.35 -0.44
N PHE A 160 0.22 4.30 -1.25
CA PHE A 160 -0.32 3.00 -0.91
C PHE A 160 0.79 1.95 -0.98
N TYR A 161 1.10 1.36 0.15
CA TYR A 161 2.08 0.28 0.27
C TYR A 161 1.33 -1.02 0.43
N THR A 162 1.60 -2.03 -0.40
CA THR A 162 0.97 -3.35 -0.19
C THR A 162 1.86 -4.21 0.71
N ILE A 163 1.23 -4.91 1.65
CA ILE A 163 1.87 -5.82 2.60
C ILE A 163 1.31 -7.21 2.32
N LEU A 164 2.21 -8.16 2.05
CA LEU A 164 1.86 -9.57 1.84
C LEU A 164 1.77 -10.26 3.20
N LEU A 165 0.56 -10.71 3.56
CA LEU A 165 0.34 -11.53 4.74
C LEU A 165 0.51 -13.01 4.38
N GLU A 166 1.28 -13.74 5.18
CA GLU A 166 1.44 -15.20 5.01
C GLU A 166 0.23 -15.97 5.57
N SER A 167 -0.31 -15.49 6.69
CA SER A 167 -1.58 -15.95 7.28
C SER A 167 -2.24 -14.81 8.05
N ASP A 168 -3.54 -14.93 8.32
CA ASP A 168 -4.29 -13.92 9.10
C ASP A 168 -3.91 -13.96 10.61
N ASP A 169 -3.36 -15.08 11.09
CA ASP A 169 -3.16 -15.37 12.51
C ASP A 169 -1.70 -15.31 12.98
N GLU A 170 -0.73 -15.22 12.06
CA GLU A 170 0.70 -15.20 12.43
C GLU A 170 1.28 -13.78 12.40
N PRO A 171 1.86 -13.29 13.51
CA PRO A 171 2.48 -11.97 13.55
C PRO A 171 3.77 -11.94 12.70
N ASP A 172 3.72 -11.18 11.60
CA ASP A 172 4.89 -10.84 10.79
C ASP A 172 5.52 -9.53 11.33
N PRO A 173 6.76 -9.57 11.85
CA PRO A 173 7.41 -8.39 12.43
C PRO A 173 7.61 -7.27 11.41
N ILE A 174 7.77 -7.57 10.13
CA ILE A 174 7.87 -6.55 9.08
C ILE A 174 6.51 -5.88 8.87
N ALA A 175 5.44 -6.68 8.84
CA ALA A 175 4.09 -6.16 8.71
C ALA A 175 3.72 -5.26 9.90
N GLU A 176 4.10 -5.66 11.12
CA GLU A 176 3.88 -4.87 12.34
C GLU A 176 4.67 -3.56 12.34
N GLU A 177 5.96 -3.61 11.99
CA GLU A 177 6.82 -2.41 11.92
C GLU A 177 6.25 -1.39 10.91
N ILE A 178 5.93 -1.86 9.70
CA ILE A 178 5.35 -1.02 8.64
C ILE A 178 3.99 -0.44 9.09
N ARG A 179 3.13 -1.25 9.73
CA ARG A 179 1.85 -0.77 10.27
C ARG A 179 2.04 0.29 11.36
N SER A 180 3.15 0.24 12.10
CA SER A 180 3.46 1.23 13.13
C SER A 180 3.78 2.60 12.53
N ILE A 181 4.54 2.62 11.42
CA ILE A 181 5.02 3.82 10.73
C ILE A 181 3.91 4.51 9.90
N LEU A 182 3.02 3.71 9.28
CA LEU A 182 1.98 4.21 8.37
C LEU A 182 0.83 4.95 9.08
N ASP A 183 0.13 5.80 8.33
CA ASP A 183 -1.01 6.62 8.80
C ASP A 183 -2.34 5.87 8.81
N GLY A 184 -2.32 4.57 8.57
CA GLY A 184 -3.53 3.76 8.43
C GLY A 184 -3.28 2.50 7.62
N HIS A 185 -4.30 1.65 7.58
CA HIS A 185 -4.26 0.39 6.87
C HIS A 185 -5.65 -0.06 6.44
N ILE A 186 -5.67 -0.78 5.32
CA ILE A 186 -6.81 -1.46 4.74
C ILE A 186 -6.48 -2.96 4.76
N TYR A 187 -7.23 -3.76 5.51
CA TYR A 187 -7.12 -5.21 5.49
C TYR A 187 -8.06 -5.82 4.44
N LEU A 188 -7.52 -6.70 3.60
CA LEU A 188 -8.30 -7.48 2.65
C LEU A 188 -8.53 -8.90 3.18
N SER A 189 -9.79 -9.23 3.44
CA SER A 189 -10.21 -10.49 4.04
C SER A 189 -10.35 -11.60 2.99
N LYS A 190 -9.67 -12.72 3.23
CA LYS A 190 -9.84 -13.95 2.46
C LYS A 190 -11.26 -14.50 2.57
N LYS A 191 -11.90 -14.35 3.75
CA LYS A 191 -13.30 -14.79 3.98
C LYS A 191 -14.28 -14.02 3.08
N LEU A 192 -14.07 -12.72 2.90
CA LEU A 192 -14.88 -11.90 1.99
C LEU A 192 -14.62 -12.26 0.52
N ALA A 193 -13.35 -12.44 0.14
CA ALA A 193 -12.95 -12.81 -1.21
C ALA A 193 -13.57 -14.16 -1.66
N ILE A 194 -13.58 -15.18 -0.79
CA ILE A 194 -14.20 -16.48 -1.05
C ILE A 194 -15.71 -16.36 -1.28
N LYS A 195 -16.37 -15.38 -0.64
CA LYS A 195 -17.79 -15.07 -0.84
C LYS A 195 -18.06 -14.19 -2.06
N ASN A 196 -17.08 -13.97 -2.93
CA ASN A 196 -17.15 -13.05 -4.07
C ASN A 196 -17.51 -11.60 -3.69
N HIS A 197 -17.17 -11.18 -2.48
CA HIS A 197 -17.35 -9.80 -2.04
C HIS A 197 -16.10 -8.97 -2.39
N TYR A 198 -16.24 -8.05 -3.37
CA TYR A 198 -15.16 -7.17 -3.81
C TYR A 198 -15.57 -5.69 -3.83
N PRO A 199 -14.69 -4.77 -3.40
CA PRO A 199 -13.40 -5.00 -2.74
C PRO A 199 -13.54 -5.76 -1.41
N ALA A 200 -12.65 -6.72 -1.14
CA ALA A 200 -12.74 -7.63 0.00
C ALA A 200 -12.27 -6.97 1.32
N ILE A 201 -12.70 -5.74 1.60
CA ILE A 201 -12.19 -4.93 2.71
C ILE A 201 -12.85 -5.35 4.03
N ASP A 202 -12.03 -5.74 5.00
CA ASP A 202 -12.46 -5.88 6.39
C ASP A 202 -12.48 -4.49 7.05
N VAL A 203 -13.65 -3.88 7.11
CA VAL A 203 -13.82 -2.53 7.65
C VAL A 203 -13.46 -2.43 9.12
N LEU A 204 -13.74 -3.47 9.92
CA LEU A 204 -13.52 -3.44 11.37
C LEU A 204 -12.03 -3.57 11.72
N HIS A 205 -11.26 -4.28 10.89
CA HIS A 205 -9.81 -4.34 10.99
C HIS A 205 -9.07 -3.24 10.22
N SER A 206 -9.80 -2.31 9.57
CA SER A 206 -9.21 -1.23 8.79
C SER A 206 -9.40 0.14 9.44
N ILE A 207 -8.40 1.01 9.31
CA ILE A 207 -8.42 2.35 9.90
C ILE A 207 -7.62 3.34 9.07
N SER A 208 -8.12 4.58 9.02
CA SER A 208 -7.34 5.74 8.60
C SER A 208 -7.16 6.62 9.83
N ARG A 209 -5.91 6.92 10.21
CA ARG A 209 -5.59 7.71 11.40
C ARG A 209 -5.83 9.21 11.19
N VAL A 210 -6.04 9.64 9.95
CA VAL A 210 -6.28 11.06 9.60
C VAL A 210 -7.76 11.38 9.41
N SER A 211 -8.66 10.39 9.38
CA SER A 211 -10.09 10.60 9.11
C SER A 211 -10.72 11.67 9.99
N SER A 212 -10.39 11.71 11.28
CA SER A 212 -10.92 12.70 12.22
C SER A 212 -10.50 14.14 11.93
N GLN A 213 -9.45 14.32 11.13
CA GLN A 213 -8.91 15.63 10.75
C GLN A 213 -9.46 16.12 9.40
N ILE A 214 -10.01 15.23 8.58
CA ILE A 214 -10.42 15.53 7.20
C ILE A 214 -11.92 15.35 6.94
N CYS A 215 -12.63 14.63 7.82
CA CYS A 215 -14.08 14.43 7.73
C CYS A 215 -14.82 15.41 8.63
N ASP A 216 -16.02 15.82 8.23
CA ASP A 216 -16.92 16.59 9.08
C ASP A 216 -17.51 15.73 10.21
N THR A 217 -18.10 16.40 11.22
CA THR A 217 -18.68 15.74 12.40
C THR A 217 -19.82 14.79 12.07
N ASN A 218 -20.62 15.10 11.04
CA ASN A 218 -21.76 14.28 10.65
C ASN A 218 -21.28 12.98 9.99
N HIS A 219 -20.30 13.07 9.09
CA HIS A 219 -19.63 11.93 8.48
C HIS A 219 -19.03 11.03 9.56
N LEU A 220 -18.27 11.59 10.50
CA LEU A 220 -17.67 10.81 11.59
C LEU A 220 -18.74 10.12 12.47
N SER A 221 -19.84 10.80 12.78
CA SER A 221 -20.96 10.21 13.53
C SER A 221 -21.57 9.03 12.81
N MET A 222 -21.91 9.20 11.52
CA MET A 222 -22.51 8.14 10.69
C MET A 222 -21.56 6.96 10.49
N ALA A 223 -20.26 7.23 10.30
CA ALA A 223 -19.25 6.19 10.17
C ALA A 223 -19.10 5.38 11.47
N GLY A 224 -19.18 6.04 12.62
CA GLY A 224 -19.19 5.41 13.95
C GLY A 224 -20.41 4.51 14.16
N GLU A 225 -21.62 5.02 13.85
CA GLU A 225 -22.86 4.23 13.90
C GLU A 225 -22.80 3.00 13.00
N PHE A 226 -22.31 3.16 11.77
CA PHE A 226 -22.16 2.05 10.83
C PHE A 226 -21.18 0.99 11.35
N ARG A 227 -20.03 1.41 11.91
CA ARG A 227 -19.07 0.48 12.54
C ARG A 227 -19.68 -0.26 13.73
N ASN A 228 -20.47 0.42 14.56
CA ASN A 228 -21.19 -0.22 15.67
C ASN A 228 -22.18 -1.28 15.19
N ILE A 229 -22.89 -1.02 14.09
CA ILE A 229 -23.80 -2.00 13.48
C ILE A 229 -23.02 -3.20 12.94
N LEU A 230 -21.92 -2.95 12.21
CA LEU A 230 -21.07 -4.03 11.70
C LEU A 230 -20.50 -4.91 12.83
N ALA A 231 -20.03 -4.30 13.92
CA ALA A 231 -19.50 -5.03 15.08
C ALA A 231 -20.57 -5.94 15.70
N LYS A 232 -21.80 -5.41 15.91
CA LYS A 232 -22.92 -6.22 16.41
C LYS A 232 -23.30 -7.37 15.47
N ILE A 233 -23.27 -7.14 14.16
CA ILE A 233 -23.53 -8.21 13.18
C ILE A 233 -22.46 -9.30 13.28
N GLN A 234 -21.20 -8.93 13.49
CA GLN A 234 -20.10 -9.88 13.65
C GLN A 234 -20.19 -10.67 14.96
N GLU A 235 -20.63 -10.05 16.07
CA GLU A 235 -20.84 -10.74 17.35
C GLU A 235 -21.99 -11.75 17.32
N LEU A 236 -23.00 -11.52 16.48
CA LEU A 236 -24.17 -12.40 16.34
C LEU A 236 -23.96 -13.56 15.37
N GLN A 237 -22.86 -13.57 14.60
CA GLN A 237 -22.51 -14.60 13.62
C GLN A 237 -21.53 -15.62 14.18
#